data_AF-A0A6S6Y168-F1
#
_entry.id   AF-A0A6S6Y168-F1
#
_cell.length_a   1.000
_cell.length_b   1.000
_cell.length_c   1.000
_cell.angle_alpha   90.00
_cell.angle_beta   90.00
_cell.angle_gamma   90.00
#
_symmetry.space_group_name_H-M   'P 1'
#
loop_
_entity.id
_entity.type
_entity.pdbx_description
1 polymer ?
#
loop_
_entity_poly.entity_id
_entity_poly.type
_entity_poly.pdbx_seq_one_letter_code
_entity_poly.pdbx_strand_id
1 'polypeptide(L)'
;MGRLALLVFVLAGLTGCGTVFPRNQLIADKNLKITSAYGVKLDQLVYWGGVAAIAYYVVDPGAPNWEIQEAKFPEDRYHLTLKMKRYYNGGAGEARAVFQRRARELVQTGGFREFQILEYQEGMDSNVIGSQRTAEGVIMLVRK
;
A
#
# COMPACT_ATOMS: atom_id res chain seq x y z
N MET A 1 2.57 -1.99 17.66
CA MET A 1 1.97 -3.21 18.24
C MET A 1 0.57 -3.55 17.70
N GLY A 2 -0.21 -2.61 17.11
CA GLY A 2 -1.58 -2.91 16.62
C GLY A 2 -1.72 -3.60 15.26
N ARG A 3 -0.64 -3.81 14.49
CA ARG A 3 -0.71 -4.39 13.12
C ARG A 3 -0.52 -5.91 13.07
N LEU A 4 0.12 -6.49 14.09
CA LEU A 4 0.36 -7.93 14.18
C LEU A 4 -0.88 -8.71 14.63
N ALA A 5 -1.75 -8.08 15.43
CA ALA A 5 -3.00 -8.68 15.87
C ALA A 5 -4.00 -8.93 14.72
N LEU A 6 -3.93 -8.13 13.65
CA LEU A 6 -4.85 -8.25 12.51
C LEU A 6 -4.54 -9.47 11.62
N LEU A 7 -3.26 -9.88 11.56
CA LEU A 7 -2.82 -11.03 10.74
C LEU A 7 -3.16 -12.38 11.37
N VAL A 8 -3.20 -12.47 12.71
CA VAL A 8 -3.53 -13.72 13.41
C VAL A 8 -5.00 -14.09 13.26
N PHE A 9 -5.89 -13.12 13.05
CA PHE A 9 -7.31 -13.39 12.82
C PHE A 9 -7.63 -13.92 11.41
N VAL A 10 -6.74 -13.71 10.43
CA VAL A 10 -6.96 -14.16 9.04
C VAL A 10 -6.46 -15.61 8.84
N LEU A 11 -5.39 -16.03 9.54
CA LEU A 11 -4.86 -17.39 9.38
C LEU A 11 -5.69 -18.48 10.11
N ALA A 12 -6.48 -18.12 11.12
CA ALA A 12 -7.35 -19.06 11.84
C ALA A 12 -8.56 -19.54 11.01
N GLY A 13 -8.80 -18.97 9.82
CA GLY A 13 -9.92 -19.33 8.95
C GLY A 13 -9.66 -20.48 7.96
N LEU A 14 -8.45 -21.02 7.88
CA LEU A 14 -8.07 -22.02 6.86
C LEU A 14 -8.15 -23.48 7.33
N THR A 15 -8.37 -23.73 8.63
CA THR A 15 -8.50 -25.09 9.19
C THR A 15 -9.81 -25.21 9.96
N GLY A 16 -10.89 -25.46 9.25
CA GLY A 16 -12.18 -25.76 9.88
C GLY A 16 -13.35 -25.58 8.94
N CYS A 17 -13.73 -26.64 8.23
CA CYS A 17 -15.09 -26.79 7.69
C CYS A 17 -16.04 -26.95 8.89
N GLY A 18 -16.41 -25.82 9.50
CA GLY A 18 -17.21 -25.79 10.71
C GLY A 18 -17.48 -24.34 11.08
N THR A 19 -18.74 -23.95 10.94
CA THR A 19 -19.30 -22.63 11.25
C THR A 19 -18.76 -22.06 12.57
N VAL A 20 -17.85 -21.08 12.49
CA VAL A 20 -17.37 -20.33 13.66
C VAL A 20 -18.40 -19.22 13.96
N PHE A 21 -19.27 -19.48 14.95
CA PHE A 21 -20.12 -18.63 15.84
C PHE A 21 -20.38 -17.12 15.52
N PRO A 22 -21.44 -16.45 16.06
CA PRO A 22 -22.62 -16.89 16.84
C PRO A 22 -23.96 -16.72 16.07
N ARG A 23 -25.00 -17.41 16.55
CA ARG A 23 -26.34 -17.58 15.94
C ARG A 23 -27.27 -16.35 15.95
N ASN A 24 -26.73 -15.12 15.96
CA ASN A 24 -27.54 -13.90 15.85
C ASN A 24 -27.25 -13.24 14.50
N GLN A 25 -27.87 -13.78 13.45
CA GLN A 25 -27.72 -13.27 12.09
C GLN A 25 -28.32 -11.87 11.99
N LEU A 26 -27.47 -10.84 11.97
CA LEU A 26 -27.86 -9.45 11.70
C LEU A 26 -28.35 -9.24 10.25
N ILE A 27 -28.13 -10.22 9.38
CA ILE A 27 -28.47 -10.22 7.96
C ILE A 27 -29.35 -11.43 7.66
N ALA A 28 -30.46 -11.23 6.96
CA ALA A 28 -31.39 -12.31 6.65
C ALA A 28 -30.78 -13.38 5.73
N ASP A 29 -30.95 -14.66 6.07
CA ASP A 29 -30.61 -15.82 5.23
C ASP A 29 -31.61 -15.94 4.06
N LYS A 30 -31.42 -15.10 3.04
CA LYS A 30 -32.20 -15.10 1.79
C LYS A 30 -31.35 -15.64 0.65
N ASN A 31 -31.93 -16.54 -0.14
CA ASN A 31 -31.31 -17.03 -1.37
C ASN A 31 -31.61 -16.06 -2.52
N LEU A 32 -30.57 -15.45 -3.08
CA LEU A 32 -30.64 -14.65 -4.30
C LEU A 32 -30.43 -15.56 -5.50
N LYS A 33 -31.40 -15.62 -6.41
CA LYS A 33 -31.25 -16.36 -7.68
C LYS A 33 -30.48 -15.49 -8.67
N ILE A 34 -29.23 -15.85 -8.94
CA ILE A 34 -28.39 -15.17 -9.95
C ILE A 34 -28.78 -15.64 -11.36
N THR A 35 -29.14 -16.92 -11.49
CA THR A 35 -29.74 -17.51 -12.68
C THR A 35 -30.81 -18.54 -12.28
N SER A 36 -31.60 -19.05 -13.24
CA SER A 36 -32.68 -20.03 -12.98
C SER A 36 -32.19 -21.30 -12.28
N ALA A 37 -30.92 -21.68 -12.48
CA ALA A 37 -30.30 -22.88 -11.92
C ALA A 37 -29.33 -22.63 -10.75
N TYR A 38 -29.03 -21.37 -10.39
CA TYR A 38 -27.99 -21.06 -9.40
C TYR A 38 -28.39 -19.88 -8.53
N GLY A 39 -28.39 -20.12 -7.21
CA GLY A 39 -28.63 -19.11 -6.20
C GLY A 39 -27.50 -19.04 -5.20
N VAL A 40 -27.21 -17.82 -4.73
CA VAL A 40 -26.20 -17.54 -3.70
C VAL A 40 -26.92 -17.00 -2.48
N LYS A 41 -26.50 -17.44 -1.30
CA LYS A 41 -27.06 -16.90 -0.05
C LYS A 41 -26.57 -15.47 0.18
N LEU A 42 -27.49 -14.60 0.62
CA LEU A 42 -27.20 -13.19 0.87
C LEU A 42 -26.16 -13.01 1.98
N ASP A 43 -26.20 -13.84 3.03
CA ASP A 43 -25.21 -13.81 4.12
C ASP A 43 -23.79 -14.10 3.62
N GLN A 44 -23.65 -15.13 2.77
CA GLN A 44 -22.39 -15.51 2.16
C GLN A 44 -21.88 -14.43 1.21
N LEU A 45 -22.77 -13.81 0.42
CA LEU A 45 -22.39 -12.73 -0.47
C LEU A 45 -21.90 -11.50 0.30
N VAL A 46 -22.61 -11.11 1.37
CA VAL A 46 -22.20 -9.98 2.21
C VAL A 46 -20.89 -10.28 2.93
N TYR A 47 -20.69 -11.51 3.41
CA TYR A 47 -19.44 -11.92 4.03
C TYR A 47 -18.26 -11.81 3.06
N TRP A 48 -18.32 -12.49 1.90
CA TRP A 48 -17.22 -12.46 0.92
C TRP A 48 -17.03 -11.08 0.29
N GLY A 49 -18.11 -10.34 0.05
CA GLY A 49 -18.06 -8.95 -0.40
C GLY A 49 -17.38 -8.04 0.64
N GLY A 50 -17.68 -8.22 1.92
CA GLY A 50 -17.03 -7.50 3.02
C GLY A 50 -15.54 -7.83 3.13
N VAL A 51 -15.17 -9.10 3.06
CA VAL A 51 -13.76 -9.53 3.05
C VAL A 51 -13.01 -8.92 1.86
N ALA A 52 -13.59 -8.96 0.66
CA ALA A 52 -13.00 -8.37 -0.54
C ALA A 52 -12.86 -6.85 -0.43
N ALA A 53 -13.86 -6.16 0.14
CA ALA A 53 -13.81 -4.72 0.36
C ALA A 53 -12.70 -4.32 1.35
N ILE A 54 -12.54 -5.07 2.45
CA ILE A 54 -11.45 -4.87 3.40
C ILE A 54 -10.09 -5.12 2.72
N ALA A 55 -9.95 -6.21 1.98
CA ALA A 55 -8.72 -6.52 1.26
C ALA A 55 -8.36 -5.43 0.25
N TYR A 56 -9.34 -4.94 -0.51
CA TYR A 56 -9.17 -3.83 -1.45
C TYR A 56 -8.71 -2.56 -0.74
N TYR A 57 -9.32 -2.22 0.40
CA TYR A 57 -8.97 -1.05 1.20
C TYR A 57 -7.54 -1.14 1.77
N VAL A 58 -7.11 -2.33 2.22
CA VAL A 58 -5.78 -2.54 2.79
C VAL A 58 -4.68 -2.53 1.73
N VAL A 59 -4.93 -3.13 0.57
CA VAL A 59 -3.95 -3.21 -0.52
C VAL A 59 -3.89 -1.90 -1.30
N ASP A 60 -5.01 -1.18 -1.41
CA ASP A 60 -5.21 0.03 -2.21
C ASP A 60 -4.51 -0.05 -3.58
N PRO A 61 -5.14 -0.71 -4.57
CA PRO A 61 -4.52 -0.90 -5.89
C PRO A 61 -4.30 0.41 -6.65
N GLY A 62 -4.88 1.53 -6.21
CA GLY A 62 -4.73 2.86 -6.81
C GLY A 62 -3.63 3.71 -6.17
N ALA A 63 -3.11 3.33 -5.00
CA ALA A 63 -2.07 4.11 -4.34
C ALA A 63 -0.69 3.90 -4.98
N PRO A 64 0.20 4.91 -4.97
CA PRO A 64 1.54 4.80 -5.54
C PRO A 64 2.30 3.56 -5.04
N ASN A 65 3.01 2.89 -5.95
CA ASN A 65 3.79 1.67 -5.66
C ASN A 65 4.99 1.91 -4.73
N TRP A 66 5.38 3.17 -4.58
CA TRP A 66 6.54 3.60 -3.79
C TRP A 66 6.09 4.44 -2.62
N GLU A 67 6.49 4.05 -1.42
CA GLU A 67 6.39 4.87 -0.21
C GLU A 67 7.57 5.84 -0.21
N ILE A 68 7.31 7.12 0.04
CA ILE A 68 8.33 8.17 0.06
C ILE A 68 8.42 8.75 1.47
N GLN A 69 9.62 8.81 2.00
CA GLN A 69 9.95 9.44 3.26
C GLN A 69 10.89 10.62 2.99
N GLU A 70 10.66 11.72 3.69
CA GLU A 70 11.35 12.98 3.46
C GLU A 70 11.94 13.47 4.77
N ALA A 71 13.23 13.79 4.75
CA ALA A 71 13.89 14.44 5.87
C ALA A 71 14.51 15.75 5.37
N LYS A 72 14.12 16.88 5.99
CA LYS A 72 14.68 18.19 5.68
C LYS A 72 16.00 18.38 6.43
N PHE A 73 17.02 18.81 5.72
CA PHE A 73 18.34 19.15 6.24
C PHE A 73 18.58 20.68 6.14
N PRO A 74 19.62 21.20 6.80
CA PRO A 74 20.08 22.57 6.60
C PRO A 74 20.39 22.87 5.13
N GLU A 75 20.49 24.16 4.79
CA GLU A 75 20.85 24.63 3.44
C GLU A 75 19.88 24.20 2.34
N ASP A 76 18.59 24.11 2.66
CA ASP A 76 17.52 23.72 1.71
C ASP A 76 17.76 22.35 1.04
N ARG A 77 18.44 21.45 1.76
CA ARG A 77 18.64 20.07 1.33
C ARG A 77 17.54 19.16 1.86
N TYR A 78 17.19 18.15 1.07
CA TYR A 78 16.23 17.13 1.43
C TYR A 78 16.82 15.75 1.14
N HIS A 79 16.76 14.88 2.13
CA HIS A 79 17.00 13.46 1.94
C HIS A 79 15.66 12.79 1.64
N LEU A 80 15.59 12.12 0.50
CA LEU A 80 14.41 11.36 0.08
C LEU A 80 14.75 9.88 0.14
N THR A 81 13.93 9.12 0.84
CA THR A 81 14.03 7.66 0.91
C THR A 81 12.76 7.06 0.34
N LEU A 82 12.91 6.21 -0.67
CA LEU A 82 11.84 5.53 -1.36
C LEU A 82 11.92 4.05 -1.04
N LYS A 83 10.80 3.45 -0.64
CA LYS A 83 10.67 2.02 -0.40
C LYS A 83 9.53 1.46 -1.23
N MET A 84 9.80 0.44 -2.02
CA MET A 84 8.76 -0.21 -2.81
C MET A 84 7.79 -0.95 -1.89
N LYS A 85 6.49 -0.75 -2.10
CA LYS A 85 5.45 -1.51 -1.42
C LYS A 85 5.65 -3.00 -1.67
N ARG A 86 5.22 -3.84 -0.73
CA ARG A 86 5.37 -5.30 -0.84
C ARG A 86 4.42 -5.92 -1.86
N TYR A 87 3.22 -5.35 -1.97
CA TYR A 87 2.24 -5.75 -2.96
C TYR A 87 2.14 -4.61 -3.97
N TYR A 88 2.54 -4.89 -5.20
CA TYR A 88 2.62 -3.91 -6.28
C TYR A 88 2.31 -4.61 -7.60
N ASN A 89 1.73 -3.85 -8.53
CA ASN A 89 1.48 -4.32 -9.89
C ASN A 89 2.41 -3.54 -10.84
N GLY A 90 3.64 -4.02 -11.02
CA GLY A 90 4.66 -3.36 -11.84
C GLY A 90 5.30 -2.12 -11.19
N GLY A 91 5.85 -1.20 -12.00
CA GLY A 91 6.45 0.05 -11.52
C GLY A 91 7.81 -0.08 -10.83
N ALA A 92 8.43 -1.25 -10.88
CA ALA A 92 9.71 -1.52 -10.19
C ALA A 92 10.89 -0.71 -10.77
N GLY A 93 10.79 -0.25 -12.02
CA GLY A 93 11.79 0.62 -12.67
C GLY A 93 11.48 2.12 -12.56
N GLU A 94 10.43 2.50 -11.84
CA GLU A 94 9.98 3.90 -11.76
C GLU A 94 10.67 4.69 -10.64
N ALA A 95 11.57 4.08 -9.88
CA ALA A 95 12.20 4.68 -8.70
C ALA A 95 12.74 6.09 -8.99
N ARG A 96 13.53 6.24 -10.07
CA ARG A 96 14.12 7.52 -10.49
C ARG A 96 13.06 8.55 -10.86
N ALA A 97 12.03 8.14 -11.59
CA ALA A 97 10.94 9.03 -12.00
C ALA A 97 10.11 9.50 -10.80
N VAL A 98 9.82 8.60 -9.86
CA VAL A 98 9.10 8.91 -8.62
C VAL A 98 9.92 9.87 -7.75
N PHE A 99 11.22 9.62 -7.59
CA PHE A 99 12.14 10.50 -6.88
C PHE A 99 12.14 11.92 -7.47
N GLN A 100 12.30 12.05 -8.79
CA GLN A 100 12.31 13.35 -9.46
C GLN A 100 10.95 14.06 -9.40
N ARG A 101 9.84 13.31 -9.50
CA ARG A 101 8.50 13.88 -9.34
C ARG A 101 8.35 14.50 -7.96
N ARG A 102 8.78 13.78 -6.90
CA ARG A 102 8.70 14.32 -5.54
C ARG A 102 9.61 15.53 -5.32
N ALA A 103 10.83 15.49 -5.85
CA ALA A 103 11.73 16.64 -5.82
C ALA A 103 11.10 17.88 -6.50
N ARG A 104 10.42 17.68 -7.63
CA ARG A 104 9.70 18.76 -8.33
C ARG A 104 8.51 19.29 -7.54
N GLU A 105 7.75 18.41 -6.88
CA GLU A 105 6.67 18.83 -5.98
C GLU A 105 7.21 19.70 -4.84
N LEU A 106 8.34 19.32 -4.24
CA LEU A 106 9.01 20.13 -3.20
C LEU A 106 9.44 21.52 -3.70
N VAL A 107 9.94 21.62 -4.93
CA VAL A 107 10.24 22.91 -5.55
C VAL A 107 8.98 23.76 -5.69
N GLN A 108 7.90 23.17 -6.22
CA GLN A 108 6.65 23.88 -6.47
C GLN A 108 5.98 24.34 -5.17
N THR A 109 5.91 23.47 -4.15
CA THR A 109 5.26 23.80 -2.87
C THR A 109 6.12 24.71 -2.01
N GLY A 110 7.44 24.63 -2.13
CA GLY A 110 8.40 25.44 -1.37
C GLY A 110 8.74 26.79 -2.00
N GLY A 111 8.27 27.08 -3.21
CA GLY A 111 8.56 28.35 -3.91
C GLY A 111 9.99 28.47 -4.41
N PHE A 112 10.67 27.35 -4.66
CA PHE A 112 12.02 27.31 -5.21
C PHE A 112 12.01 27.41 -6.74
N ARG A 113 13.16 27.69 -7.35
CA ARG A 113 13.28 27.76 -8.81
C ARG A 113 13.47 26.38 -9.43
N GLU A 114 14.35 25.59 -8.82
CA GLU A 114 14.79 24.30 -9.34
C GLU A 114 15.36 23.45 -8.19
N PHE A 115 15.69 22.20 -8.50
CA PHE A 115 16.41 21.31 -7.60
C PHE A 115 17.63 20.72 -8.31
N GLN A 116 18.66 20.42 -7.53
CA GLN A 116 19.83 19.67 -7.97
C GLN A 116 19.87 18.34 -7.22
N ILE A 117 20.21 17.27 -7.91
CA ILE A 117 20.41 15.96 -7.30
C ILE A 117 21.88 15.87 -6.93
N LEU A 118 22.18 15.86 -5.63
CA LEU A 118 23.54 15.71 -5.11
C LEU A 118 23.94 14.23 -5.10
N GLU A 119 23.01 13.39 -4.64
CA GLU A 119 23.24 11.95 -4.50
C GLU A 119 21.99 11.19 -4.92
N TYR A 120 22.20 10.02 -5.52
CA TYR A 120 21.13 9.08 -5.80
C TYR A 120 21.67 7.67 -5.93
N GLN A 121 21.03 6.74 -5.24
CA GLN A 121 21.33 5.32 -5.33
C GLN A 121 20.05 4.50 -5.28
N GLU A 122 20.02 3.43 -6.07
CA GLU A 122 19.00 2.39 -6.01
C GLU A 122 19.60 1.16 -5.35
N GLY A 123 18.77 0.43 -4.59
CA GLY A 123 19.21 -0.72 -3.84
C GLY A 123 18.12 -1.74 -3.60
N MET A 124 18.48 -2.77 -2.82
CA MET A 124 17.55 -3.77 -2.31
C MET A 124 17.80 -3.94 -0.82
N ASP A 125 16.76 -3.72 -0.04
CA ASP A 125 16.74 -4.00 1.39
C ASP A 125 16.25 -5.45 1.58
N SER A 126 17.01 -6.26 2.33
CA SER A 126 16.67 -7.65 2.62
C SER A 126 16.07 -7.76 4.00
N ASN A 127 14.86 -8.30 4.11
CA ASN A 127 14.23 -8.53 5.40
C ASN A 127 13.59 -9.92 5.48
N VAL A 128 13.06 -10.28 6.65
CA VAL A 128 12.56 -11.63 6.98
C VAL A 128 11.47 -12.12 6.01
N ILE A 129 10.75 -11.19 5.38
CA ILE A 129 9.61 -11.49 4.48
C ILE A 129 10.01 -11.21 3.01
N GLY A 130 11.31 -11.33 2.71
CA GLY A 130 11.87 -11.13 1.37
C GLY A 130 12.46 -9.74 1.15
N SER A 131 13.09 -9.55 0.00
CA SER A 131 13.76 -8.30 -0.32
C SER A 131 12.82 -7.29 -1.01
N GLN A 132 13.03 -6.01 -0.74
CA GLN A 132 12.28 -4.89 -1.31
C GLN A 132 13.24 -3.91 -1.99
N ARG A 133 12.86 -3.39 -3.14
CA ARG A 133 13.61 -2.32 -3.78
C ARG A 133 13.54 -1.05 -2.96
N THR A 134 14.66 -0.35 -2.90
CA THR A 134 14.81 0.95 -2.27
C THR A 134 15.47 1.90 -3.24
N ALA A 135 15.22 3.20 -3.06
CA ALA A 135 16.01 4.23 -3.68
C ALA A 135 16.17 5.36 -2.67
N GLU A 136 17.34 5.97 -2.62
CA GLU A 136 17.60 7.09 -1.72
C GLU A 136 18.47 8.12 -2.41
N GLY A 137 18.41 9.35 -1.93
CA GLY A 137 19.19 10.43 -2.49
C GLY A 137 18.98 11.74 -1.77
N VAL A 138 19.93 12.64 -2.00
CA VAL A 138 19.90 13.99 -1.47
C VAL A 138 19.67 14.94 -2.62
N ILE A 139 18.68 15.82 -2.45
CA ILE A 139 18.46 16.96 -3.33
C ILE A 139 18.79 18.26 -2.60
N MET A 140 19.20 19.27 -3.36
CA MET A 140 19.34 20.65 -2.90
C MET A 140 18.37 21.52 -3.67
N LEU A 141 17.55 22.30 -2.97
CA LEU A 141 16.63 23.24 -3.59
C LEU A 141 17.32 24.59 -3.82
N VAL A 142 17.14 25.17 -5.00
CA VAL A 142 17.81 26.42 -5.39
C VAL A 142 16.79 27.56 -5.36
N ARG A 143 17.11 28.61 -4.60
CA ARG A 143 16.31 29.84 -4.51
C ARG A 143 16.55 30.74 -5.72
N LYS A 144 15.58 31.61 -6.00
CA LYS A 144 15.69 32.64 -7.04
C LYS A 144 16.79 33.64 -6.71
#